data_AF-A0A0F8EB81-F1
#
_entry.id   AF-A0A0F8EB81-F1
#
_cell.length_a   1.000
_cell.length_b   1.000
_cell.length_c   1.000
_cell.angle_alpha   90.00
_cell.angle_beta   90.00
_cell.angle_gamma   90.00
#
_symmetry.space_group_name_H-M   'P 1'
#
loop_
_entity.id
_entity.type
_entity.pdbx_description
1 polymer ?
#
loop_
_entity_poly.entity_id
_entity_poly.type
_entity_poly.pdbx_seq_one_letter_code
_entity_poly.pdbx_strand_id
1 'polypeptide(L)'
;MGIFSMRISPDLKAFLEAEDLDGLMEIRSKLRQLNRKDVKKIRSILQKWNSPQAVSNLLLYPFLIPEDIRGSCLLKGLREKKNSYYVLASTVGLQGIDPTSFSEDERNEIKESLIFTLKTSGGIISARASVSICDYLSSEDASTMFELLDHPNDTTRYNILCWLIRTMEERGSDAFVSMARSSGMPEDVRKEAIEKFQEYLRQKEAGEVSSFSMQLYAYIPNLRDFI
;
A
#
# COMPACT_ATOMS: atom_id res chain seq x y z
N MET A 1 -9.15 -49.20 -1.49
CA MET A 1 -8.50 -47.92 -1.82
C MET A 1 -9.55 -46.82 -1.70
N GLY A 2 -9.54 -46.06 -0.60
CA GLY A 2 -10.45 -44.93 -0.40
C GLY A 2 -9.87 -43.67 -1.03
N ILE A 3 -10.53 -43.13 -2.06
CA ILE A 3 -10.25 -41.82 -2.62
C ILE A 3 -10.70 -40.78 -1.58
N PHE A 4 -9.84 -40.47 -0.62
CA PHE A 4 -10.09 -39.38 0.32
C PHE A 4 -10.05 -38.06 -0.45
N SER A 5 -11.24 -37.50 -0.71
CA SER A 5 -11.43 -36.10 -1.07
C SER A 5 -10.61 -35.21 -0.12
N MET A 6 -9.47 -34.71 -0.60
CA MET A 6 -8.56 -33.86 0.18
C MET A 6 -9.14 -32.45 0.27
N ARG A 7 -10.04 -32.21 1.21
CA ARG A 7 -10.66 -30.90 1.41
C ARG A 7 -9.76 -29.99 2.25
N ILE A 8 -9.64 -28.73 1.83
CA ILE A 8 -9.12 -27.62 2.63
C ILE A 8 -10.02 -27.35 3.83
N SER A 9 -9.53 -26.59 4.80
CA SER A 9 -10.36 -26.16 5.92
C SER A 9 -11.58 -25.36 5.42
N PRO A 10 -12.76 -25.51 6.05
CA PRO A 10 -13.94 -24.72 5.72
C PRO A 10 -13.67 -23.22 5.80
N ASP A 11 -12.88 -22.79 6.79
CA ASP A 11 -12.53 -21.39 7.00
C ASP A 11 -11.66 -20.84 5.86
N LEU A 12 -10.66 -21.60 5.38
CA LEU A 12 -9.89 -21.17 4.21
C LEU A 12 -10.78 -21.11 2.97
N LYS A 13 -11.69 -22.07 2.79
CA LYS A 13 -12.62 -22.04 1.66
C LYS A 13 -13.47 -20.77 1.70
N ALA A 14 -14.09 -20.47 2.85
CA ALA A 14 -14.89 -19.27 3.04
C ALA A 14 -14.06 -18.00 2.79
N PHE A 15 -12.82 -17.96 3.27
CA PHE A 15 -11.92 -16.83 3.06
C PHE A 15 -11.61 -16.60 1.57
N LEU A 16 -11.34 -17.67 0.81
CA LEU A 16 -11.00 -17.55 -0.61
C LEU A 16 -12.20 -17.18 -1.50
N GLU A 17 -13.42 -17.45 -1.04
CA GLU A 17 -14.67 -17.21 -1.77
C GLU A 17 -15.40 -15.94 -1.32
N ALA A 18 -15.00 -15.32 -0.20
CA ALA A 18 -15.66 -14.12 0.32
C ALA A 18 -15.50 -12.93 -0.62
N GLU A 19 -16.62 -12.35 -1.04
CA GLU A 19 -16.69 -11.18 -1.92
C GLU A 19 -16.79 -9.86 -1.15
N ASP A 20 -17.34 -9.92 0.07
CA ASP A 20 -17.51 -8.78 0.96
C ASP A 20 -16.31 -8.62 1.88
N LEU A 21 -15.71 -7.43 1.92
CA LEU A 21 -14.49 -7.15 2.68
C LEU A 21 -14.70 -7.18 4.20
N ASP A 22 -15.88 -6.77 4.68
CA ASP A 22 -16.20 -6.84 6.10
C ASP A 22 -16.31 -8.31 6.53
N GLY A 23 -17.07 -9.12 5.78
CA GLY A 23 -17.13 -10.57 5.98
C GLY A 23 -15.75 -11.24 5.84
N LEU A 24 -14.92 -10.80 4.89
CA LEU A 24 -13.56 -11.31 4.71
C LEU A 24 -12.69 -11.05 5.94
N MET A 25 -12.78 -9.86 6.55
CA MET A 25 -12.06 -9.51 7.77
C MET A 25 -12.50 -10.38 8.96
N GLU A 26 -13.80 -10.62 9.10
CA GLU A 26 -14.33 -11.51 10.13
C GLU A 26 -13.85 -12.97 9.95
N ILE A 27 -13.90 -13.50 8.73
CA ILE A 27 -13.41 -14.86 8.43
C ILE A 27 -11.91 -14.94 8.71
N ARG A 28 -11.15 -13.91 8.32
CA ARG A 28 -9.72 -13.80 8.59
C ARG A 28 -9.41 -13.91 10.08
N SER A 29 -10.19 -13.26 10.95
CA SER A 29 -9.99 -13.32 12.40
C SER A 29 -10.15 -14.74 12.98
N LYS A 30 -10.89 -15.62 12.29
CA LYS A 30 -11.14 -17.01 12.68
C LYS A 30 -10.06 -17.97 12.17
N LEU A 31 -9.28 -17.58 11.15
CA LEU A 31 -8.16 -18.36 10.63
C LEU A 31 -6.98 -18.35 11.61
N ARG A 32 -7.01 -19.25 12.61
CA ARG A 32 -5.98 -19.33 13.65
C ARG A 32 -4.66 -19.94 13.15
N GLN A 33 -4.71 -21.02 12.37
CA GLN A 33 -3.53 -21.67 11.79
C GLN A 33 -3.87 -22.40 10.49
N LEU A 34 -3.04 -22.22 9.46
CA LEU A 34 -3.15 -22.95 8.20
C LEU A 34 -2.51 -24.33 8.34
N ASN A 35 -3.25 -25.38 7.96
CA ASN A 35 -2.68 -26.72 7.89
C ASN A 35 -1.89 -26.93 6.57
N ARG A 36 -1.16 -28.04 6.45
CA ARG A 36 -0.37 -28.34 5.24
C ARG A 36 -1.18 -28.38 3.94
N LYS A 37 -2.46 -28.77 3.99
CA LYS A 37 -3.35 -28.82 2.81
C LYS A 37 -3.77 -27.42 2.39
N ASP A 38 -4.07 -26.57 3.37
CA ASP A 38 -4.40 -25.16 3.18
C ASP A 38 -3.24 -24.43 2.48
N VAL A 39 -2.02 -24.60 2.98
CA VAL A 39 -0.80 -24.06 2.36
C VAL A 39 -0.63 -24.55 0.93
N LYS A 40 -0.80 -25.86 0.67
CA LYS A 40 -0.72 -26.40 -0.71
C LYS A 40 -1.78 -25.79 -1.62
N LYS A 41 -3.00 -25.54 -1.13
CA LYS A 41 -4.05 -24.90 -1.91
C LYS A 41 -3.73 -23.46 -2.24
N ILE A 42 -3.28 -22.67 -1.26
CA ILE A 42 -2.85 -21.27 -1.45
C ILE A 42 -1.77 -21.20 -2.52
N ARG A 43 -0.73 -22.04 -2.42
CA ARG A 43 0.33 -22.14 -3.43
C ARG A 43 -0.24 -22.45 -4.82
N SER A 44 -1.16 -23.41 -4.92
CA SER A 44 -1.78 -23.76 -6.20
C SER A 44 -2.59 -22.60 -6.80
N ILE A 45 -3.31 -21.84 -5.97
CA ILE A 45 -4.08 -20.66 -6.42
C ILE A 45 -3.12 -19.58 -6.95
N LEU A 46 -2.08 -19.24 -6.20
CA LEU A 46 -1.12 -18.20 -6.57
C LEU A 46 -0.23 -18.62 -7.75
N GLN A 47 0.06 -19.91 -7.91
CA GLN A 47 0.75 -20.40 -9.10
C GLN A 47 -0.14 -20.28 -10.35
N LYS A 48 -1.42 -20.66 -10.25
CA LYS A 48 -2.36 -20.62 -11.37
C LYS A 48 -2.86 -19.20 -11.70
N TRP A 49 -2.96 -18.34 -10.69
CA TRP A 49 -3.39 -16.95 -10.78
C TRP A 49 -4.73 -16.76 -11.52
N ASN A 50 -5.61 -17.75 -11.45
CA ASN A 50 -6.80 -17.86 -12.30
C ASN A 50 -8.13 -17.65 -11.57
N SER A 51 -8.09 -17.31 -10.28
CA SER A 51 -9.27 -17.03 -9.46
C SER A 51 -9.17 -15.61 -8.91
N PRO A 52 -9.78 -14.62 -9.57
CA PRO A 52 -9.65 -13.22 -9.18
C PRO A 52 -10.01 -12.93 -7.73
N GLN A 53 -11.12 -13.48 -7.24
CA GLN A 53 -11.52 -13.31 -5.84
C GLN A 53 -10.47 -13.88 -4.88
N ALA A 54 -10.09 -15.14 -5.06
CA ALA A 54 -9.16 -15.82 -4.16
C ALA A 54 -7.76 -15.19 -4.18
N VAL A 55 -7.27 -14.81 -5.36
CA VAL A 55 -5.98 -14.12 -5.52
C VAL A 55 -6.04 -12.76 -4.81
N SER A 56 -7.11 -11.98 -5.01
CA SER A 56 -7.23 -10.67 -4.38
C SER A 56 -7.32 -10.76 -2.86
N ASN A 57 -8.09 -11.71 -2.32
CA ASN A 57 -8.18 -11.92 -0.88
C ASN A 57 -6.82 -12.30 -0.28
N LEU A 58 -6.04 -13.14 -0.97
CA LEU A 58 -4.68 -13.49 -0.54
C LEU A 58 -3.72 -12.30 -0.62
N LEU A 59 -3.85 -11.44 -1.64
CA LEU A 59 -3.03 -10.23 -1.78
C LEU A 59 -3.39 -9.17 -0.72
N LEU A 60 -4.66 -9.05 -0.33
CA LEU A 60 -5.11 -8.19 0.77
C LEU A 60 -4.62 -8.67 2.14
N TYR A 61 -4.47 -9.98 2.32
CA TYR A 61 -4.01 -10.60 3.58
C TYR A 61 -2.78 -11.49 3.36
N PRO A 62 -1.64 -10.90 2.98
CA PRO A 62 -0.48 -11.63 2.48
C PRO A 62 0.27 -12.42 3.56
N PHE A 63 -0.04 -12.24 4.85
CA PHE A 63 0.47 -13.09 5.92
C PHE A 63 0.02 -14.57 5.78
N LEU A 64 -1.08 -14.83 5.07
CA LEU A 64 -1.53 -16.20 4.72
C LEU A 64 -0.69 -16.81 3.60
N ILE A 65 0.04 -16.00 2.83
CA ILE A 65 0.93 -16.45 1.77
C ILE A 65 2.22 -16.98 2.41
N PRO A 66 2.67 -18.20 2.03
CA PRO A 66 3.94 -18.74 2.48
C PRO A 66 5.10 -17.77 2.20
N GLU A 67 5.95 -17.56 3.20
CA GLU A 67 7.03 -16.56 3.19
C GLU A 67 7.91 -16.65 1.94
N ASP A 68 8.29 -17.86 1.56
CA ASP A 68 9.15 -18.16 0.40
C ASP A 68 8.59 -17.72 -0.95
N ILE A 69 7.28 -17.43 -1.05
CA ILE A 69 6.65 -16.94 -2.29
C ILE A 69 5.93 -15.61 -2.09
N ARG A 70 5.93 -15.04 -0.88
CA ARG A 70 5.12 -13.86 -0.55
C ARG A 70 5.54 -12.63 -1.34
N GLY A 71 6.83 -12.29 -1.32
CA GLY A 71 7.38 -11.14 -2.05
C GLY A 71 7.11 -11.23 -3.55
N SER A 72 7.42 -12.36 -4.17
CA SER A 72 7.16 -12.58 -5.61
C SER A 72 5.67 -12.50 -5.98
N CYS A 73 4.76 -12.95 -5.11
CA CYS A 73 3.32 -12.82 -5.34
C CYS A 73 2.85 -11.36 -5.25
N LEU A 74 3.30 -10.62 -4.23
CA LEU A 74 2.96 -9.19 -4.08
C LEU A 74 3.50 -8.36 -5.23
N LEU A 75 4.75 -8.56 -5.63
CA LEU A 75 5.35 -7.89 -6.80
C LEU A 75 4.58 -8.21 -8.09
N LYS A 76 4.15 -9.46 -8.26
CA LYS A 76 3.32 -9.84 -9.41
C LYS A 76 1.99 -9.09 -9.42
N GLY A 77 1.35 -8.92 -8.27
CA GLY A 77 0.09 -8.18 -8.15
C GLY A 77 0.27 -6.66 -8.33
N LEU A 78 1.33 -6.06 -7.80
CA LEU A 78 1.68 -4.64 -8.02
C LEU A 78 1.95 -4.32 -9.49
N ARG A 79 2.50 -5.29 -10.24
CA ARG A 79 2.84 -5.16 -11.67
C ARG A 79 1.74 -5.62 -12.61
N GLU A 80 0.56 -5.95 -12.08
CA GLU A 80 -0.56 -6.40 -12.89
C GLU A 80 -1.02 -5.28 -13.84
N LYS A 81 -1.28 -5.64 -15.10
CA LYS A 81 -1.68 -4.68 -16.15
C LYS A 81 -3.14 -4.82 -16.54
N LYS A 82 -3.72 -6.00 -16.34
CA LYS A 82 -5.08 -6.31 -16.80
C LYS A 82 -6.13 -6.17 -15.70
N ASN A 83 -5.73 -6.40 -14.46
CA ASN A 83 -6.63 -6.34 -13.30
C ASN A 83 -6.08 -5.34 -12.28
N SER A 84 -6.56 -4.10 -12.37
CA SER A 84 -6.19 -3.01 -11.47
C SER A 84 -6.57 -3.30 -10.00
N TYR A 85 -7.51 -4.21 -9.74
CA TYR A 85 -7.83 -4.62 -8.37
C TYR A 85 -6.69 -5.43 -7.74
N TYR A 86 -5.89 -6.17 -8.51
CA TYR A 86 -4.69 -6.82 -7.96
C TYR A 86 -3.64 -5.81 -7.50
N VAL A 87 -3.51 -4.68 -8.23
CA VAL A 87 -2.63 -3.58 -7.83
C VAL A 87 -3.12 -2.98 -6.52
N LEU A 88 -4.42 -2.72 -6.39
CA LEU A 88 -5.05 -2.25 -5.15
C LEU A 88 -4.84 -3.24 -4.00
N ALA A 89 -5.19 -4.51 -4.21
CA ALA A 89 -5.11 -5.56 -3.21
C ALA A 89 -3.67 -5.74 -2.69
N SER A 90 -2.69 -5.76 -3.60
CA SER A 90 -1.27 -5.87 -3.23
C SER A 90 -0.80 -4.64 -2.49
N THR A 91 -1.17 -3.43 -2.97
CA THR A 91 -0.84 -2.16 -2.32
C THR A 91 -1.36 -2.13 -0.88
N VAL A 92 -2.62 -2.52 -0.67
CA VAL A 92 -3.22 -2.57 0.68
C VAL A 92 -2.57 -3.66 1.53
N GLY A 93 -2.30 -4.84 0.95
CA GLY A 93 -1.70 -5.96 1.67
C GLY A 93 -0.33 -5.65 2.26
N LEU A 94 0.47 -4.79 1.59
CA LEU A 94 1.76 -4.34 2.11
C LEU A 94 1.64 -3.61 3.45
N GLN A 95 0.52 -2.93 3.73
CA GLN A 95 0.28 -2.21 5.00
C GLN A 95 0.20 -3.18 6.20
N GLY A 96 -0.01 -4.46 5.94
CA GLY A 96 -0.07 -5.51 6.97
C GLY A 96 1.22 -6.31 7.12
N ILE A 97 2.32 -5.93 6.46
CA ILE A 97 3.61 -6.61 6.53
C ILE A 97 4.69 -5.64 7.00
N ASP A 98 5.54 -6.12 7.90
CA ASP A 98 6.80 -5.43 8.23
C ASP A 98 7.75 -5.43 7.01
N PRO A 99 8.12 -4.26 6.46
CA PRO A 99 9.00 -4.17 5.30
C PRO A 99 10.34 -4.90 5.49
N THR A 100 10.84 -5.02 6.72
CA THR A 100 12.10 -5.70 7.04
C THR A 100 12.05 -7.21 6.83
N SER A 101 10.84 -7.78 6.68
CA SER A 101 10.66 -9.19 6.32
C SER A 101 10.99 -9.51 4.85
N PHE A 102 11.13 -8.49 4.00
CA PHE A 102 11.57 -8.62 2.61
C PHE A 102 13.07 -8.46 2.48
N SER A 103 13.65 -9.07 1.44
CA SER A 103 15.04 -8.78 1.06
C SER A 103 15.20 -7.31 0.62
N GLU A 104 16.43 -6.80 0.59
CA GLU A 104 16.68 -5.44 0.12
C GLU A 104 16.26 -5.25 -1.34
N ASP A 105 16.55 -6.22 -2.20
CA ASP A 105 16.13 -6.23 -3.61
C ASP A 105 14.60 -6.19 -3.73
N GLU A 106 13.88 -7.00 -2.94
CA GLU A 106 12.42 -7.01 -2.92
C GLU A 106 11.85 -5.68 -2.42
N ARG A 107 12.42 -5.08 -1.37
CA ARG A 107 12.00 -3.75 -0.88
C ARG A 107 12.17 -2.68 -1.94
N ASN A 108 13.30 -2.68 -2.65
CA ASN A 108 13.55 -1.74 -3.75
C ASN A 108 12.56 -1.96 -4.90
N GLU A 109 12.31 -3.20 -5.30
CA GLU A 109 11.33 -3.52 -6.33
C GLU A 109 9.90 -3.12 -5.94
N ILE A 110 9.52 -3.28 -4.67
CA ILE A 110 8.23 -2.83 -4.13
C ILE A 110 8.16 -1.30 -4.17
N LYS A 111 9.19 -0.60 -3.68
CA LYS A 111 9.28 0.86 -3.68
C LYS A 111 9.06 1.41 -5.09
N GLU A 112 9.84 0.94 -6.07
CA GLU A 112 9.72 1.37 -7.46
C GLU A 112 8.32 1.08 -8.04
N SER A 113 7.73 -0.07 -7.69
CA SER A 113 6.37 -0.41 -8.14
C SER A 113 5.31 0.53 -7.53
N LEU A 114 5.46 0.94 -6.27
CA LEU A 114 4.58 1.90 -5.62
C LEU A 114 4.76 3.32 -6.17
N ILE A 115 6.00 3.76 -6.42
CA ILE A 115 6.29 5.04 -7.10
C ILE A 115 5.63 5.05 -8.49
N PHE A 116 5.81 3.99 -9.26
CA PHE A 116 5.17 3.84 -10.56
C PHE A 116 3.64 3.92 -10.45
N THR A 117 3.05 3.25 -9.45
CA THR A 117 1.61 3.29 -9.19
C THR A 117 1.14 4.71 -8.88
N LEU A 118 1.85 5.44 -8.02
CA LEU A 118 1.54 6.84 -7.69
C LEU A 118 1.65 7.77 -8.89
N LYS A 119 2.59 7.51 -9.81
CA LYS A 119 2.77 8.33 -11.03
C LYS A 119 1.73 8.05 -12.12
N THR A 120 1.11 6.87 -12.11
CA THR A 120 0.28 6.40 -13.24
C THR A 120 -1.18 6.16 -12.90
N SER A 121 -1.55 6.13 -11.62
CA SER A 121 -2.90 5.80 -11.18
C SER A 121 -3.60 6.97 -10.48
N GLY A 122 -4.89 7.13 -10.73
CA GLY A 122 -5.76 8.05 -9.97
C GLY A 122 -6.58 7.33 -8.90
N GLY A 123 -7.46 8.09 -8.24
CA GLY A 123 -8.51 7.57 -7.38
C GLY A 123 -7.99 6.74 -6.21
N ILE A 124 -8.67 5.62 -5.93
CA ILE A 124 -8.41 4.81 -4.73
C ILE A 124 -7.05 4.12 -4.73
N ILE A 125 -6.53 3.74 -5.91
CA ILE A 125 -5.25 3.04 -6.02
C ILE A 125 -4.12 3.96 -5.55
N SER A 126 -4.00 5.18 -6.08
CA SER A 126 -2.96 6.09 -5.64
C SER A 126 -3.17 6.59 -4.21
N ALA A 127 -4.42 6.78 -3.79
CA ALA A 127 -4.71 7.09 -2.38
C ALA A 127 -4.18 6.00 -1.43
N ARG A 128 -4.40 4.71 -1.73
CA ARG A 128 -3.86 3.62 -0.92
C ARG A 128 -2.34 3.44 -1.08
N ALA A 129 -1.80 3.65 -2.27
CA ALA A 129 -0.36 3.59 -2.49
C ALA A 129 0.41 4.67 -1.72
N SER A 130 -0.18 5.87 -1.57
CA SER A 130 0.42 6.97 -0.82
C SER A 130 0.59 6.67 0.68
N VAL A 131 -0.24 5.76 1.22
CA VAL A 131 -0.07 5.24 2.57
C VAL A 131 1.02 4.17 2.58
N SER A 132 0.88 3.14 1.74
CA SER A 132 1.77 1.97 1.77
C SER A 132 3.22 2.30 1.46
N ILE A 133 3.48 3.31 0.62
CA ILE A 133 4.85 3.65 0.21
C ILE A 133 5.69 4.21 1.36
N CYS A 134 5.07 4.81 2.37
CA CYS A 134 5.78 5.56 3.40
C CYS A 134 6.77 4.71 4.21
N ASP A 135 6.48 3.42 4.37
CA ASP A 135 7.35 2.48 5.08
C ASP A 135 8.53 1.98 4.23
N TYR A 136 8.57 2.35 2.94
CA TYR A 136 9.61 1.98 1.98
C TYR A 136 10.50 3.16 1.57
N LEU A 137 10.11 4.40 1.89
CA LEU A 137 10.85 5.59 1.51
C LEU A 137 12.00 5.89 2.46
N SER A 138 13.10 6.39 1.91
CA SER A 138 14.16 7.06 2.67
C SER A 138 14.11 8.57 2.44
N SER A 139 14.87 9.32 3.23
CA SER A 139 15.02 10.77 3.03
C SER A 139 15.65 11.15 1.67
N GLU A 140 16.25 10.21 0.96
CA GLU A 140 16.79 10.42 -0.40
C GLU A 140 15.66 10.47 -1.45
N ASP A 141 14.53 9.84 -1.17
CA ASP A 141 13.36 9.82 -2.05
C ASP A 141 12.55 11.14 -2.01
N ALA A 142 12.95 12.10 -1.16
CA ALA A 142 12.22 13.35 -0.95
C ALA A 142 12.00 14.15 -2.24
N SER A 143 13.00 14.22 -3.12
CA SER A 143 12.86 14.92 -4.40
C SER A 143 11.74 14.33 -5.26
N THR A 144 11.65 13.00 -5.33
CA THR A 144 10.58 12.31 -6.07
C THR A 144 9.22 12.50 -5.41
N MET A 145 9.17 12.56 -4.07
CA MET A 145 7.92 12.80 -3.35
C MET A 145 7.41 14.23 -3.55
N PHE A 146 8.30 15.23 -3.63
CA PHE A 146 7.89 16.59 -3.99
C PHE A 146 7.20 16.63 -5.37
N GLU A 147 7.67 15.90 -6.38
CA GLU A 147 6.97 15.82 -7.68
C GLU A 147 5.52 15.34 -7.58
N LEU A 148 5.21 14.49 -6.59
CA LEU A 148 3.87 13.96 -6.37
C LEU A 148 2.93 14.94 -5.63
N LEU A 149 3.41 16.12 -5.23
CA LEU A 149 2.53 17.16 -4.68
C LEU A 149 1.65 17.83 -5.74
N ASP A 150 1.88 17.60 -7.04
CA ASP A 150 0.97 18.02 -8.12
C ASP A 150 0.03 16.87 -8.57
N HIS A 151 -0.07 15.80 -7.78
CA HIS A 151 -0.86 14.63 -8.15
C HIS A 151 -2.38 14.95 -8.18
N PRO A 152 -3.16 14.45 -9.16
CA PRO A 152 -4.59 14.80 -9.30
C PRO A 152 -5.49 14.35 -8.14
N ASN A 153 -5.06 13.35 -7.37
CA ASN A 153 -5.78 12.87 -6.18
C ASN A 153 -5.36 13.62 -4.91
N ASP A 154 -6.31 14.28 -4.25
CA ASP A 154 -6.11 15.09 -3.05
C ASP A 154 -5.58 14.29 -1.85
N THR A 155 -6.07 13.06 -1.66
CA THR A 155 -5.60 12.16 -0.60
C THR A 155 -4.13 11.79 -0.80
N THR A 156 -3.73 11.51 -2.04
CA THR A 156 -2.33 11.28 -2.39
C THR A 156 -1.48 12.49 -2.06
N ARG A 157 -1.85 13.69 -2.53
CA ARG A 157 -1.09 14.93 -2.25
C ARG A 157 -0.92 15.14 -0.74
N TYR A 158 -1.99 14.95 0.02
CA TYR A 158 -1.98 15.11 1.47
C TYR A 158 -1.05 14.11 2.17
N ASN A 159 -1.15 12.83 1.85
CA ASN A 159 -0.33 11.79 2.48
C ASN A 159 1.16 11.95 2.15
N ILE A 160 1.47 12.31 0.91
CA ILE A 160 2.84 12.61 0.49
C ILE A 160 3.38 13.85 1.22
N LEU A 161 2.57 14.89 1.37
CA LEU A 161 2.96 16.07 2.14
C LEU A 161 3.19 15.74 3.63
N CYS A 162 2.36 14.90 4.25
CA CYS A 162 2.58 14.43 5.62
C CYS A 162 3.94 13.74 5.76
N TRP A 163 4.27 12.85 4.82
CA TRP A 163 5.57 12.18 4.81
C TRP A 163 6.73 13.17 4.61
N LEU A 164 6.60 14.11 3.67
CA LEU A 164 7.63 15.14 3.43
C LEU A 164 7.85 16.01 4.66
N ILE A 165 6.80 16.48 5.33
CA ILE A 165 6.88 17.28 6.56
C ILE A 165 7.68 16.51 7.61
N ARG A 166 7.29 15.26 7.91
CA ARG A 166 7.96 14.44 8.93
C ARG A 166 9.42 14.15 8.60
N THR A 167 9.72 13.85 7.34
CA THR A 167 11.08 13.48 6.89
C THR A 167 12.01 14.68 6.81
N MET A 168 11.49 15.85 6.46
CA MET A 168 12.28 17.07 6.26
C MET A 168 12.34 17.96 7.49
N GLU A 169 11.51 17.70 8.50
CA GLU A 169 11.45 18.47 9.75
C GLU A 169 12.82 18.68 10.38
N GLU A 170 13.59 17.60 10.57
CA GLU A 170 14.92 17.66 11.19
C GLU A 170 15.95 18.42 10.34
N ARG A 171 15.70 18.54 9.03
CA ARG A 171 16.57 19.27 8.09
C ARG A 171 16.26 20.77 8.07
N GLY A 172 15.13 21.19 8.64
CA GLY A 172 14.73 22.58 8.78
C GLY A 172 14.08 23.21 7.55
N SER A 173 13.53 24.41 7.75
CA SER A 173 12.74 25.14 6.75
C SER A 173 13.51 25.48 5.48
N ASP A 174 14.77 25.88 5.58
CA ASP A 174 15.56 26.24 4.39
C ASP A 174 15.79 25.04 3.47
N ALA A 175 15.99 23.85 4.04
CA ALA A 175 16.13 22.61 3.27
C ALA A 175 14.81 22.24 2.58
N PHE A 176 13.68 22.35 3.28
CA PHE A 176 12.35 22.11 2.69
C PHE A 176 12.08 23.06 1.53
N VAL A 177 12.28 24.37 1.73
CA VAL A 177 12.06 25.40 0.70
C VAL A 177 12.98 25.20 -0.50
N SER A 178 14.26 24.87 -0.25
CA SER A 178 15.23 24.58 -1.30
C SER A 178 14.78 23.39 -2.17
N MET A 179 14.39 22.28 -1.53
CA MET A 179 13.91 21.09 -2.25
C MET A 179 12.61 21.35 -3.01
N ALA A 180 11.65 22.05 -2.39
CA ALA A 180 10.40 22.42 -3.04
C ALA A 180 10.65 23.31 -4.28
N ARG A 181 11.62 24.24 -4.21
CA ARG A 181 12.02 25.08 -5.36
C ARG A 181 12.77 24.33 -6.45
N SER A 182 13.57 23.32 -6.09
CA SER A 182 14.27 22.49 -7.07
C SER A 182 13.37 21.43 -7.71
N SER A 183 12.20 21.16 -7.12
CA SER A 183 11.23 20.23 -7.70
C SER A 183 10.56 20.84 -8.94
N GLY A 184 10.20 20.01 -9.91
CA GLY A 184 9.52 20.42 -11.14
C GLY A 184 8.05 20.80 -10.98
N MET A 185 7.55 21.04 -9.76
CA MET A 185 6.13 21.28 -9.49
C MET A 185 5.67 22.71 -9.86
N PRO A 186 4.37 22.91 -10.14
CA PRO A 186 3.78 24.23 -10.36
C PRO A 186 4.03 25.21 -9.20
N GLU A 187 4.07 26.50 -9.51
CA GLU A 187 4.40 27.54 -8.52
C GLU A 187 3.37 27.66 -7.39
N ASP A 188 2.10 27.50 -7.70
CA ASP A 188 0.99 27.50 -6.75
C ASP A 188 1.07 26.30 -5.79
N VAL A 189 1.28 25.09 -6.33
CA VAL A 189 1.50 23.86 -5.53
C VAL A 189 2.69 24.02 -4.60
N ARG A 190 3.79 24.59 -5.10
CA ARG A 190 4.99 24.86 -4.31
C ARG A 190 4.74 25.84 -3.18
N LYS A 191 4.02 26.94 -3.43
CA LYS A 191 3.66 27.92 -2.40
C LYS A 191 2.81 27.27 -1.32
N GLU A 192 1.79 26.52 -1.71
CA GLU A 192 0.91 25.81 -0.78
C GLU A 192 1.69 24.81 0.10
N ALA A 193 2.61 24.04 -0.49
CA ALA A 193 3.44 23.08 0.26
C ALA A 193 4.33 23.76 1.30
N ILE A 194 4.98 24.87 0.93
CA ILE A 194 5.82 25.67 1.84
C ILE A 194 4.98 26.29 2.95
N GLU A 195 3.82 26.86 2.62
CA GLU A 195 2.90 27.46 3.61
C GLU A 195 2.44 26.42 4.63
N LYS A 196 2.06 25.22 4.19
CA LYS A 196 1.65 24.12 5.07
C LYS A 196 2.78 23.62 5.97
N PHE A 197 4.01 23.53 5.45
CA PHE A 197 5.18 23.18 6.26
C PHE A 197 5.47 24.23 7.33
N GLN A 198 5.39 25.52 6.98
CA GLN A 198 5.56 26.60 7.96
C GLN A 198 4.44 26.64 9.00
N GLU A 199 3.20 26.36 8.60
CA GLU A 199 2.07 26.23 9.51
C GLU A 199 2.27 25.06 10.49
N TYR A 200 2.73 23.91 10.00
CA TYR A 200 3.10 22.78 10.86
C TYR A 200 4.14 23.18 11.92
N LEU A 201 5.20 23.89 11.53
CA LEU A 201 6.22 24.34 12.48
C LEU A 201 5.66 25.30 13.54
N ARG A 202 4.81 26.26 13.14
CA ARG A 202 4.15 27.18 14.08
C ARG A 202 3.25 26.45 15.08
N GLN A 203 2.43 25.52 14.59
CA GLN A 203 1.55 24.69 15.43
C GLN A 203 2.39 23.88 16.43
N LYS A 204 3.49 23.27 15.98
CA LYS A 204 4.39 22.52 16.85
C LYS A 204 5.03 23.40 17.92
N GLU A 205 5.53 24.59 17.57
CA GLU A 205 6.10 25.55 18.52
C GLU A 205 5.08 26.02 19.56
N ALA A 206 3.81 26.15 19.16
CA ALA A 206 2.69 26.46 20.05
C ALA A 206 2.21 25.27 20.89
N GLY A 207 2.72 24.05 20.66
CA GLY A 207 2.28 22.83 21.33
C GLY A 207 0.93 22.28 20.84
N GLU A 208 0.50 22.68 19.64
CA GLU A 208 -0.76 22.26 19.03
C GLU A 208 -0.61 20.94 18.24
N VAL A 209 -1.69 20.17 18.16
CA VAL A 209 -1.72 18.94 17.36
C VAL A 209 -1.96 19.29 15.91
N SER A 210 -0.95 19.11 15.06
CA SER A 210 -1.09 19.32 13.63
C SER A 210 -1.87 18.20 12.95
N SER A 211 -2.69 18.56 11.97
CA SER A 211 -3.39 17.58 11.11
C SER A 211 -2.40 16.71 10.33
N PHE A 212 -1.21 17.21 10.00
CA PHE A 212 -0.15 16.47 9.28
C PHE A 212 0.53 15.36 10.09
N SER A 213 0.04 15.09 11.31
CA SER A 213 0.49 13.97 12.14
C SER A 213 -0.03 12.61 11.67
N MET A 214 -1.10 12.56 10.87
CA MET A 214 -1.74 11.31 10.44
C MET A 214 -2.04 11.29 8.94
N GLN A 215 -1.90 10.11 8.34
CA GLN A 215 -2.30 9.87 6.95
C GLN A 215 -3.82 9.64 6.84
N LEU A 216 -4.37 10.02 5.69
CA LEU A 216 -5.75 9.74 5.32
C LEU A 216 -5.84 8.37 4.63
N TYR A 217 -6.75 7.54 5.13
CA TYR A 217 -7.04 6.22 4.56
C TYR A 217 -8.30 6.27 3.72
N ALA A 218 -8.16 6.03 2.42
CA ALA A 218 -9.31 5.96 1.51
C ALA A 218 -10.02 4.59 1.57
N TYR A 219 -11.34 4.52 1.38
CA TYR A 219 -12.11 3.27 1.46
C TYR A 219 -11.65 2.20 0.45
N ILE A 220 -11.57 0.93 0.86
CA ILE A 220 -11.23 -0.18 -0.06
C ILE A 220 -12.55 -0.78 -0.59
N PRO A 221 -12.86 -0.68 -1.90
CA PRO A 221 -14.05 -1.31 -2.47
C PRO A 221 -13.91 -2.83 -2.53
N ASN A 222 -15.04 -3.54 -2.55
CA ASN A 222 -15.06 -4.97 -2.89
C ASN A 222 -14.64 -5.17 -4.36
N LEU A 223 -14.13 -6.34 -4.70
CA LEU A 223 -13.73 -6.66 -6.08
C LEU A 223 -14.88 -6.43 -7.07
N ARG A 224 -16.08 -6.90 -6.73
CA ARG A 224 -17.28 -6.77 -7.59
C ARG A 224 -17.72 -5.33 -7.83
N ASP A 225 -17.41 -4.43 -6.90
CA ASP A 225 -17.81 -3.01 -6.96
C ASP A 225 -16.75 -2.16 -7.69
N PHE A 226 -15.63 -2.78 -8.07
CA PHE A 226 -14.46 -2.13 -8.66
C PHE A 226 -14.26 -2.44 -10.16
N ILE A 227 -14.81 -3.57 -10.64
CA ILE A 227 -14.71 -4.02 -12.04
C ILE A 227 -15.75 -3.31 -12.91
#